data_AF-A0A966QNB7-F1
#
_entry.id   AF-A0A966QNB7-F1
#
_cell.length_a   1.000
_cell.length_b   1.000
_cell.length_c   1.000
_cell.angle_alpha   90.00
_cell.angle_beta   90.00
_cell.angle_gamma   90.00
#
_symmetry.space_group_name_H-M   'P 1'
#
loop_
_entity.id
_entity.type
_entity.pdbx_description
1 polymer ?
#
loop_
_entity_poly.entity_id
_entity_poly.type
_entity_poly.pdbx_seq_one_letter_code
_entity_poly.pdbx_strand_id
1 'polypeptide(L)'
;MTGLVTSNHDLVYNALSFATATLGIAFVYFLVSRNRVSPAYRSAVTMSAMICGIAAYHYWRMFSNFAEGTWNEGYRYADWLLTVPLLVAELVVVSGVSKAVAK
;
A
#
# COMPACT_ATOMS: atom_id res chain seq x y z
N MET A 1 -29.86 -4.24 -25.50
CA MET A 1 -28.49 -3.87 -25.10
C MET A 1 -28.58 -3.09 -23.80
N THR A 2 -28.40 -3.76 -22.66
CA THR A 2 -28.22 -3.09 -21.37
C THR A 2 -26.84 -2.44 -21.41
N GLY A 3 -26.80 -1.11 -21.57
CA GLY A 3 -25.54 -0.36 -21.57
C GLY A 3 -24.79 -0.56 -20.26
N LEU A 4 -23.47 -0.42 -20.30
CA LEU A 4 -22.62 -0.38 -19.12
C LEU A 4 -22.96 0.89 -18.31
N VAL A 5 -23.97 0.82 -17.45
CA VAL A 5 -24.27 1.87 -16.48
C VAL A 5 -23.57 1.50 -15.18
N THR A 6 -22.43 2.12 -14.91
CA THR A 6 -21.78 2.03 -13.59
C THR A 6 -22.52 2.95 -12.63
N SER A 7 -23.13 2.38 -11.59
CA SER A 7 -23.61 3.19 -10.46
C SER A 7 -22.41 3.74 -9.66
N ASN A 8 -22.61 4.83 -8.91
CA ASN A 8 -21.59 5.34 -7.98
C ASN A 8 -21.13 4.26 -7.00
N HIS A 9 -22.04 3.38 -6.59
CA HIS A 9 -21.75 2.25 -5.70
C HIS A 9 -20.81 1.23 -6.37
N ASP A 10 -21.11 0.83 -7.60
CA ASP A 10 -20.28 -0.13 -8.35
C ASP A 10 -18.89 0.44 -8.65
N LEU A 11 -18.80 1.74 -8.91
CA LEU A 11 -17.51 2.41 -9.11
C LEU A 11 -16.63 2.31 -7.86
N VAL A 12 -17.17 2.64 -6.68
CA VAL A 12 -16.41 2.60 -5.41
C VAL A 12 -16.05 1.15 -5.05
N TYR A 13 -16.99 0.21 -5.20
CA TYR A 13 -16.76 -1.21 -4.98
C TYR A 13 -15.60 -1.73 -5.84
N ASN A 14 -15.65 -1.47 -7.15
CA ASN A 14 -14.62 -1.91 -8.09
C ASN A 14 -13.27 -1.24 -7.82
N ALA A 15 -13.27 0.04 -7.44
CA ALA A 15 -12.04 0.76 -7.09
C ALA A 15 -11.36 0.19 -5.83
N LEU A 16 -12.13 -0.14 -4.78
CA LEU A 16 -11.59 -0.74 -3.55
C LEU A 16 -11.07 -2.16 -3.80
N SER A 17 -11.78 -2.95 -4.62
CA SER A 17 -11.32 -4.28 -5.05
C SER A 17 -10.01 -4.19 -5.84
N PHE A 18 -9.94 -3.27 -6.82
CA PHE A 18 -8.75 -3.02 -7.61
C PHE A 18 -7.55 -2.57 -6.75
N ALA A 19 -7.77 -1.64 -5.82
CA ALA A 19 -6.72 -1.18 -4.90
C ALA A 19 -6.20 -2.33 -4.03
N THR A 20 -7.08 -3.18 -3.51
CA THR A 20 -6.70 -4.36 -2.71
C THR A 20 -5.81 -5.31 -3.52
N ALA A 21 -6.21 -5.63 -4.75
CA ALA A 21 -5.46 -6.52 -5.63
C ALA A 21 -4.09 -5.96 -6.01
N THR A 22 -4.04 -4.68 -6.41
CA THR A 22 -2.79 -4.01 -6.82
C THR A 22 -1.79 -3.91 -5.68
N LEU A 23 -2.24 -3.52 -4.47
CA LEU A 23 -1.38 -3.45 -3.29
C LEU A 23 -0.88 -4.83 -2.87
N GLY A 24 -1.73 -5.86 -2.91
CA GLY A 24 -1.34 -7.24 -2.61
C GLY A 24 -0.31 -7.80 -3.60
N ILE A 25 -0.46 -7.53 -4.90
CA ILE A 25 0.53 -7.92 -5.91
C ILE A 25 1.83 -7.13 -5.75
N ALA A 26 1.75 -5.83 -5.47
CA ALA A 26 2.92 -4.99 -5.22
C ALA A 26 3.73 -5.49 -4.01
N PHE A 27 3.05 -5.90 -2.92
CA PHE A 27 3.69 -6.52 -1.76
C PHE A 27 4.56 -7.73 -2.16
N VAL A 28 3.97 -8.67 -2.90
CA VAL A 28 4.70 -9.86 -3.38
C VAL A 28 5.84 -9.47 -4.31
N TYR A 29 5.60 -8.54 -5.23
CA TYR A 29 6.62 -8.06 -6.16
C TYR A 29 7.83 -7.46 -5.43
N PHE A 30 7.62 -6.61 -4.43
CA PHE A 30 8.72 -6.01 -3.67
C PHE A 30 9.51 -7.04 -2.85
N LEU A 31 8.83 -8.04 -2.26
CA LEU A 31 9.51 -9.15 -1.59
C LEU A 31 10.43 -9.93 -2.54
N VAL A 32 9.92 -10.30 -3.72
CA VAL A 32 10.66 -11.10 -4.71
C VAL A 32 11.77 -10.26 -5.39
N SER A 33 11.54 -8.97 -5.60
CA SER A 33 12.49 -8.08 -6.28
C SER A 33 13.58 -7.53 -5.36
N ARG A 34 13.50 -7.71 -4.03
CA ARG A 34 14.48 -7.23 -3.05
C ARG A 34 15.94 -7.48 -3.44
N ASN A 35 16.26 -8.68 -3.94
CA ASN A 35 17.65 -9.03 -4.27
C ASN A 35 18.15 -8.45 -5.61
N ARG A 36 17.27 -7.80 -6.37
CA ARG A 36 17.58 -7.14 -7.66
C ARG A 36 18.11 -5.71 -7.50
N VAL A 37 18.12 -5.18 -6.28
CA VAL A 37 18.73 -3.87 -5.97
C VAL A 37 20.04 -4.04 -5.19
N SER A 38 20.88 -3.01 -5.22
CA SER A 38 22.15 -3.00 -4.50
C SER A 38 21.92 -3.22 -2.98
N PRO A 39 22.86 -3.86 -2.26
CA PRO A 39 22.69 -4.16 -0.84
C PRO A 39 22.30 -2.95 0.02
N ALA A 40 22.76 -1.76 -0.34
CA ALA A 40 22.47 -0.51 0.37
C ALA A 40 20.98 -0.11 0.36
N TYR A 41 20.21 -0.53 -0.65
CA TYR A 41 18.79 -0.15 -0.80
C TYR A 41 17.81 -1.29 -0.54
N ARG A 42 18.29 -2.49 -0.17
CA ARG A 42 17.42 -3.64 0.06
C ARG A 42 16.44 -3.44 1.21
N SER A 43 16.85 -2.69 2.23
CA SER A 43 15.97 -2.31 3.35
C SER A 43 14.82 -1.41 2.89
N ALA A 44 15.08 -0.48 1.96
CA ALA A 44 14.03 0.34 1.34
C ALA A 44 13.00 -0.52 0.62
N VAL A 45 13.43 -1.46 -0.22
CA VAL A 45 12.52 -2.38 -0.92
C VAL A 45 11.71 -3.26 0.04
N THR A 46 12.32 -3.69 1.16
CA THR A 46 11.58 -4.41 2.22
C THR A 46 10.54 -3.50 2.89
N MET A 47 10.81 -2.20 3.07
CA MET A 47 9.83 -1.23 3.56
C MET A 47 8.69 -1.03 2.56
N SER A 48 8.96 -0.92 1.25
CA SER A 48 7.91 -0.83 0.23
C SER A 48 6.99 -2.06 0.26
N ALA A 49 7.55 -3.26 0.47
CA ALA A 49 6.75 -4.47 0.68
C ALA A 49 5.84 -4.33 1.91
N MET A 50 6.39 -3.97 3.09
CA MET A 50 5.59 -3.79 4.30
C MET A 50 4.46 -2.77 4.11
N ILE A 51 4.75 -1.64 3.47
CA ILE A 51 3.78 -0.58 3.18
C ILE A 51 2.63 -1.13 2.31
N CYS A 52 2.97 -1.79 1.20
CA CYS A 52 1.95 -2.38 0.31
C CYS A 52 1.14 -3.47 1.00
N GLY A 53 1.75 -4.31 1.84
CA GLY A 53 1.04 -5.37 2.58
C GLY A 53 0.07 -4.81 3.63
N ILE A 54 0.51 -3.82 4.40
CA ILE A 54 -0.34 -3.13 5.39
C ILE A 54 -1.50 -2.43 4.70
N ALA A 55 -1.22 -1.70 3.62
CA ALA A 55 -2.26 -1.03 2.83
C ALA A 55 -3.23 -2.05 2.22
N ALA A 56 -2.74 -3.16 1.65
CA ALA A 56 -3.60 -4.22 1.09
C ALA A 56 -4.58 -4.77 2.14
N TYR A 57 -4.12 -5.03 3.37
CA TYR A 57 -4.98 -5.47 4.45
C TYR A 57 -6.07 -4.44 4.80
N HIS A 58 -5.71 -3.17 4.95
CA HIS A 58 -6.68 -2.13 5.31
C HIS A 58 -7.65 -1.83 4.16
N TYR A 59 -7.21 -1.88 2.90
CA TYR A 59 -8.09 -1.77 1.73
C TYR A 59 -9.02 -2.97 1.60
N TRP A 60 -8.57 -4.18 1.91
CA TRP A 60 -9.46 -5.33 2.02
C TRP A 60 -10.53 -5.09 3.08
N ARG A 61 -10.17 -4.59 4.27
CA ARG A 61 -11.15 -4.28 5.33
C ARG A 61 -12.16 -3.24 4.85
N MET A 62 -11.73 -2.15 4.23
CA MET A 62 -12.63 -1.12 3.69
C MET A 62 -13.52 -1.67 2.58
N PHE A 63 -12.98 -2.50 1.68
CA PHE A 63 -13.73 -3.21 0.63
C PHE A 63 -14.83 -4.09 1.22
N SER A 64 -14.50 -4.93 2.22
CA SER A 64 -15.49 -5.78 2.89
C SER A 64 -16.58 -4.99 3.61
N ASN A 65 -16.22 -3.93 4.35
CA ASN A 65 -17.22 -3.07 5.01
C ASN A 65 -18.14 -2.41 3.99
N PHE A 66 -17.57 -1.87 2.90
CA PHE A 66 -18.34 -1.24 1.84
C PHE A 66 -19.31 -2.22 1.16
N ALA A 67 -18.87 -3.46 0.91
CA ALA A 67 -19.71 -4.53 0.38
C ALA A 67 -20.88 -4.90 1.31
N GLU A 68 -20.70 -4.74 2.62
CA GLU A 68 -21.73 -4.94 3.66
C GLU A 68 -22.60 -3.69 3.90
N GLY A 69 -22.39 -2.60 3.14
CA GLY A 69 -23.14 -1.35 3.28
C GLY A 69 -22.72 -0.52 4.50
N THR A 70 -21.54 -0.77 5.06
CA THR A 70 -20.98 -0.04 6.21
C THR A 70 -19.69 0.69 5.84
N TRP A 71 -19.32 1.69 6.64
CA TRP A 71 -18.12 2.48 6.42
C TRP A 71 -17.41 2.79 7.73
N ASN A 72 -16.11 2.51 7.80
CA ASN A 72 -15.28 2.79 8.95
C ASN A 72 -13.95 3.40 8.50
N GLU A 73 -13.84 4.72 8.66
CA GLU A 73 -12.64 5.49 8.31
C GLU A 73 -11.43 5.17 9.20
N GLY A 74 -11.66 4.56 10.37
CA GLY A 74 -10.59 4.18 11.30
C GLY A 74 -9.55 3.26 10.67
N TYR A 75 -9.94 2.42 9.70
CA TYR A 75 -8.97 1.60 8.97
C TYR A 75 -7.96 2.43 8.18
N ARG A 76 -8.36 3.60 7.66
CA ARG A 76 -7.45 4.46 6.93
C ARG A 76 -6.46 5.17 7.86
N TYR A 77 -6.92 5.60 9.03
CA TYR A 77 -6.05 6.21 10.03
C TYR A 77 -5.08 5.20 10.65
N ALA A 78 -5.52 3.97 10.91
CA ALA A 78 -4.65 2.88 11.36
C ALA A 78 -3.58 2.53 10.32
N ASP A 79 -3.96 2.46 9.04
CA ASP A 79 -3.02 2.29 7.92
C ASP A 79 -1.97 3.40 7.90
N TRP A 80 -2.38 4.66 7.98
CA TRP A 80 -1.44 5.80 7.97
C TRP A 80 -0.50 5.83 9.16
N LEU A 81 -0.98 5.48 10.35
CA LEU A 81 -0.14 5.40 11.54
C LEU A 81 1.06 4.46 11.33
N LEU A 82 0.88 3.41 10.52
CA LEU A 82 1.92 2.44 10.20
C LEU A 82 2.71 2.80 8.94
N THR A 83 2.03 3.20 7.86
CA THR A 83 2.65 3.40 6.54
C THR A 83 3.35 4.73 6.38
N VAL A 84 2.86 5.82 7.00
CA VAL A 84 3.48 7.14 6.88
C VAL A 84 4.90 7.16 7.47
N PRO A 85 5.15 6.64 8.69
CA PRO A 85 6.52 6.53 9.21
C PRO A 85 7.42 5.65 8.34
N LEU A 86 6.91 4.54 7.80
CA LEU A 86 7.67 3.66 6.92
C LEU A 86 8.05 4.34 5.60
N LEU A 87 7.13 5.11 5.00
CA LEU A 87 7.38 5.89 3.77
C LEU A 87 8.49 6.93 4.01
N VAL A 88 8.46 7.62 5.16
CA VAL A 88 9.50 8.58 5.53
C VAL A 88 10.83 7.87 5.78
N ALA A 89 10.84 6.74 6.50
CA ALA A 89 12.04 5.96 6.76
C ALA A 89 12.67 5.43 5.45
N GLU A 90 11.84 4.94 4.53
CA GLU A 90 12.27 4.51 3.20
C GLU A 90 12.91 5.67 2.42
N LEU A 91 12.28 6.85 2.42
CA LEU A 91 12.81 8.06 1.78
C LEU A 91 14.19 8.44 2.34
N VAL A 92 14.38 8.35 3.67
CA VAL A 92 15.67 8.62 4.32
C VAL A 92 16.74 7.62 3.89
N VAL A 93 16.39 6.33 3.76
CA VAL A 93 17.32 5.30 3.31
C VAL A 93 17.76 5.53 1.86
N VAL A 94 16.82 5.86 0.96
CA VAL A 94 17.16 6.05 -0.46
C VAL A 94 17.87 7.37 -0.74
N SER A 95 17.58 8.44 0.03
CA SER A 95 18.23 9.74 -0.11
C SER A 95 19.67 9.76 0.41
N GLY A 96 20.09 8.75 1.17
CA GLY A 96 21.47 8.64 1.67
C GLY A 96 21.84 9.68 2.73
N VAL A 97 20.85 10.38 3.31
CA VAL A 97 21.06 11.42 4.35
C VAL A 97 21.88 10.88 5.52
N SER A 98 21.68 9.63 5.91
CA SER A 98 22.45 8.96 6.97
C SER A 98 23.95 8.86 6.69
N LYS A 99 24.36 8.78 5.41
CA LYS A 99 25.78 8.72 5.02
C LYS A 99 26.40 10.11 4.91
N ALA A 100 25.61 11.13 4.56
CA ALA A 100 26.09 12.51 4.44
C ALA A 100 26.36 13.16 5.81
N VAL A 101 25.60 12.77 6.85
CA VAL A 101 25.76 13.27 8.23
C VAL A 101 26.84 12.51 9.02
N ALA A 102 27.19 11.28 8.61
CA ALA A 102 28.19 10.45 9.29
C ALA A 102 29.65 10.74 8.90
N LYS A 103 29.91 11.87 8.22
CA LYS A 103 31.25 12.32 7.82
C LYS A 103 31.68 13.47 8.70
#